data_AF-X0VBF4-F1
#
_entry.id   AF-X0VBF4-F1
#
_cell.length_a   1.000
_cell.length_b   1.000
_cell.length_c   1.000
_cell.angle_alpha   90.00
_cell.angle_beta   90.00
_cell.angle_gamma   90.00
#
_symmetry.space_group_name_H-M   'P 1'
#
loop_
_entity.id
_entity.type
_entity.pdbx_description
1 polymer ?
#
loop_
_entity_poly.entity_id
_entity_poly.type
_entity_poly.pdbx_seq_one_letter_code
_entity_poly.pdbx_strand_id
1 'polypeptide(L)'
;MKCVTDARFESGLLDRITADPDRAMQNLGQTLKHDSTTSVVKIREDGQCWVIKRYNTKNTWHALRRTVRRSRAANCWHMSALLTAAGVRVPAPVAYMEQRIGPLHGRSYFVYKYVDAEHLLTYMMTHSNTCDIDDVIQKVADTFTALYS
;
A
#
# COMPACT_ATOMS: atom_id res chain seq x y z
N MET A 1 7.09 -15.32 10.01
CA MET A 1 6.75 -14.14 9.18
C MET A 1 7.21 -12.90 9.94
N LYS A 2 7.91 -11.96 9.31
CA LYS A 2 8.22 -10.67 9.96
C LYS A 2 7.02 -9.76 9.82
N CYS A 3 6.66 -9.05 10.89
CA CYS A 3 5.58 -8.07 10.90
C CYS A 3 6.07 -6.78 11.56
N VAL A 4 5.67 -5.64 11.02
CA VAL A 4 5.84 -4.31 11.63
C VAL A 4 4.51 -3.60 11.50
N THR A 5 4.06 -3.02 12.60
CA THR A 5 2.83 -2.25 12.71
C THR A 5 3.15 -0.82 13.10
N ASP A 6 2.27 0.11 12.75
CA ASP A 6 2.31 1.48 13.27
C ASP A 6 1.52 1.53 14.57
N ALA A 7 2.17 1.96 15.65
CA ALA A 7 1.61 1.96 17.00
C ALA A 7 0.35 2.83 17.17
N ARG A 8 0.05 3.70 16.20
CA ARG A 8 -1.19 4.50 16.18
C ARG A 8 -2.43 3.66 15.84
N PHE A 9 -2.24 2.43 15.36
CA PHE A 9 -3.33 1.53 14.99
C PHE A 9 -3.31 0.31 15.89
N GLU A 10 -4.28 0.24 16.79
CA GLU A 10 -4.54 -0.94 17.60
C GLU A 10 -6.02 -1.32 17.41
N SER A 11 -6.26 -2.51 16.86
CA SER A 11 -7.62 -3.01 16.65
C SER A 11 -7.63 -4.52 16.43
N GLY A 12 -8.76 -5.17 16.74
CA GLY A 12 -8.92 -6.60 16.45
C GLY A 12 -8.79 -6.95 14.96
N LEU A 13 -9.09 -6.00 14.07
CA LEU A 13 -8.85 -6.15 12.63
C LEU A 13 -7.35 -6.24 12.33
N LEU A 14 -6.50 -5.44 12.98
CA LEU A 14 -5.05 -5.55 12.82
C LEU A 14 -4.52 -6.90 13.26
N ASP A 15 -5.01 -7.39 14.41
CA ASP A 15 -4.60 -8.69 14.95
C ASP A 15 -4.98 -9.82 13.99
N ARG A 16 -6.20 -9.80 13.44
CA ARG A 16 -6.65 -10.77 12.43
C ARG A 16 -5.79 -10.73 11.17
N ILE A 17 -5.49 -9.54 10.66
CA ILE A 17 -4.67 -9.35 9.45
C ILE A 17 -3.23 -9.82 9.68
N THR A 18 -2.64 -9.49 10.81
CA THR A 18 -1.23 -9.84 11.11
C THR A 18 -1.06 -11.31 11.46
N ALA A 19 -2.09 -11.96 12.04
CA ALA A 19 -2.11 -13.39 12.30
C ALA A 19 -2.17 -14.22 11.00
N ASP A 20 -3.11 -13.91 10.10
CA ASP A 20 -3.25 -14.60 8.82
C ASP A 20 -3.79 -13.66 7.73
N PRO A 21 -2.90 -12.97 6.98
CA PRO A 21 -3.32 -11.98 6.00
C PRO A 21 -4.04 -12.61 4.80
N ASP A 22 -3.69 -13.85 4.41
CA ASP A 22 -4.36 -14.52 3.30
C ASP A 22 -5.81 -14.88 3.70
N ARG A 23 -6.02 -15.40 4.93
CA ARG A 23 -7.37 -15.68 5.44
C ARG A 23 -8.19 -14.42 5.66
N ALA A 24 -7.60 -13.35 6.18
CA ALA A 24 -8.27 -12.06 6.32
C ALA A 24 -8.72 -11.51 4.95
N MET A 25 -7.85 -11.59 3.93
CA MET A 25 -8.18 -11.21 2.56
C MET A 25 -9.29 -12.07 1.95
N GLN A 26 -9.41 -13.35 2.30
CA GLN A 26 -10.46 -14.24 1.79
C GLN A 26 -11.81 -14.01 2.48
N ASN A 27 -11.81 -13.85 3.80
CA ASN A 27 -13.05 -13.84 4.59
C ASN A 27 -13.68 -12.45 4.69
N LEU A 28 -12.86 -11.39 4.74
CA LEU A 28 -13.31 -10.02 4.98
C LEU A 28 -13.10 -9.10 3.76
N GLY A 29 -12.53 -9.66 2.69
CA GLY A 29 -11.97 -8.90 1.61
C GLY A 29 -12.89 -8.71 0.41
N GLN A 30 -13.03 -7.46 -0.02
CA GLN A 30 -13.50 -7.12 -1.36
C GLN A 30 -12.30 -6.95 -2.28
N THR A 31 -12.18 -7.82 -3.29
CA THR A 31 -11.09 -7.72 -4.28
C THR A 31 -11.23 -6.44 -5.12
N LEU A 32 -10.21 -5.59 -5.08
CA LEU A 32 -10.11 -4.39 -5.92
C LEU A 32 -9.31 -4.67 -7.19
N LYS A 33 -8.24 -5.47 -7.07
CA LYS A 33 -7.39 -5.88 -8.19
C LYS A 33 -6.85 -7.26 -7.92
N HIS A 34 -6.87 -8.14 -8.93
CA HIS A 34 -6.20 -9.41 -8.85
C HIS A 34 -5.36 -9.61 -10.11
N ASP A 35 -4.03 -9.51 -9.96
CA ASP A 35 -3.09 -9.87 -11.00
C ASP A 35 -2.10 -10.94 -10.50
N SER A 36 -1.36 -11.55 -11.43
CA SER A 36 -0.46 -12.66 -11.11
C SER A 36 0.75 -12.26 -10.24
N THR A 37 1.00 -10.96 -10.05
CA THR A 37 2.11 -10.42 -9.25
C THR A 37 1.64 -9.73 -7.96
N THR A 38 0.42 -9.20 -7.95
CA THR A 38 -0.14 -8.35 -6.91
C THR A 38 -1.64 -8.60 -6.78
N SER A 39 -2.10 -8.83 -5.55
CA SER A 39 -3.53 -8.85 -5.22
C SER A 39 -3.81 -7.69 -4.27
N VAL A 40 -4.84 -6.91 -4.57
CA VAL A 40 -5.26 -5.74 -3.79
C VAL A 40 -6.68 -5.98 -3.33
N VAL A 41 -6.87 -5.95 -2.01
CA VAL A 41 -8.13 -6.24 -1.36
C VAL A 41 -8.46 -5.13 -0.37
N LYS A 42 -9.70 -4.64 -0.40
CA LYS A 42 -10.26 -3.73 0.60
C LYS A 42 -10.90 -4.57 1.70
N ILE A 43 -10.58 -4.29 2.96
CA ILE A 43 -11.20 -4.92 4.12
C ILE A 43 -11.95 -3.85 4.92
N ARG A 44 -13.14 -4.20 5.40
CA ARG A 44 -13.95 -3.35 6.27
C ARG A 44 -14.47 -4.16 7.44
N GLU A 45 -14.21 -3.70 8.65
CA GLU A 45 -14.64 -4.35 9.89
C GLU A 45 -14.58 -3.34 11.03
N ASP A 46 -15.54 -3.40 11.97
CA ASP A 46 -15.56 -2.56 13.18
C ASP A 46 -15.37 -1.04 12.90
N GLY A 47 -15.97 -0.54 11.82
CA GLY A 47 -15.84 0.86 11.38
C GLY A 47 -14.46 1.23 10.78
N GLN A 48 -13.50 0.31 10.77
CA GLN A 48 -12.22 0.45 10.10
C GLN A 48 -12.34 0.02 8.64
N CYS A 49 -11.65 0.73 7.75
CA CYS A 49 -11.57 0.36 6.35
C CYS A 49 -10.14 0.52 5.84
N TRP A 50 -9.51 -0.60 5.49
CA TRP A 50 -8.10 -0.66 5.07
C TRP A 50 -7.95 -1.37 3.74
N VAL A 51 -6.78 -1.21 3.13
CA VAL A 51 -6.41 -1.91 1.89
C VAL A 51 -5.17 -2.75 2.15
N ILE A 52 -5.24 -4.02 1.73
CA ILE A 52 -4.11 -4.95 1.73
C ILE A 52 -3.60 -5.12 0.31
N LYS A 53 -2.32 -4.81 0.10
CA LYS A 53 -1.57 -5.15 -1.11
C LYS A 53 -0.69 -6.36 -0.84
N ARG A 54 -1.05 -7.51 -1.39
CA ARG A 54 -0.24 -8.74 -1.39
C ARG A 54 0.64 -8.78 -2.63
N TYR A 55 1.94 -8.92 -2.45
CA TYR A 55 2.93 -9.12 -3.51
C TYR A 55 3.41 -10.56 -3.55
N ASN A 56 3.25 -11.20 -4.70
CA ASN A 56 3.75 -12.54 -4.99
C ASN A 56 5.18 -12.45 -5.54
N THR A 57 6.09 -13.28 -5.03
CA THR A 57 7.44 -13.36 -5.57
C THR A 57 7.46 -14.34 -6.74
N LYS A 58 7.69 -13.83 -7.96
CA LYS A 58 7.81 -14.65 -9.18
C LYS A 58 9.24 -15.13 -9.48
N ASN A 59 10.28 -14.51 -8.92
CA ASN A 59 11.66 -14.69 -9.38
C ASN A 59 12.61 -15.11 -8.25
N THR A 60 12.53 -16.37 -7.80
CA THR A 60 13.42 -16.90 -6.76
C THR A 60 14.77 -17.39 -7.28
N TRP A 61 14.99 -17.57 -8.60
CA TRP A 61 16.21 -18.23 -9.09
C TRP A 61 17.31 -17.30 -9.65
N HIS A 62 16.97 -16.26 -10.43
CA HIS A 62 18.00 -15.39 -11.03
C HIS A 62 18.59 -14.34 -10.04
N ALA A 63 18.01 -14.17 -8.85
CA ALA A 63 18.36 -13.13 -7.88
C ALA A 63 19.28 -13.61 -6.73
N LEU A 64 19.59 -14.91 -6.64
CA LEU A 64 20.40 -15.47 -5.56
C LEU A 64 21.81 -14.85 -5.49
N ARG A 65 22.27 -14.20 -6.55
CA ARG A 65 23.61 -13.60 -6.61
C ARG A 65 23.74 -12.23 -5.93
N ARG A 66 22.67 -11.59 -5.39
CA ARG A 66 22.78 -10.20 -4.88
C ARG A 66 22.00 -9.69 -3.66
N THR A 67 21.13 -10.41 -2.94
CA THR A 67 20.15 -9.67 -2.09
C THR A 67 19.97 -10.06 -0.61
N VAL A 68 20.36 -9.11 0.25
CA VAL A 68 19.76 -8.71 1.55
C VAL A 68 18.71 -7.58 1.32
N ARG A 69 18.10 -7.53 0.13
CA ARG A 69 17.27 -6.38 -0.31
C ARG A 69 15.91 -6.41 0.39
N ARG A 70 15.31 -5.25 0.67
CA ARG A 70 13.97 -5.16 1.27
C ARG A 70 12.90 -5.72 0.32
N SER A 71 11.85 -6.35 0.87
CA SER A 71 10.68 -6.79 0.10
C SER A 71 9.92 -5.59 -0.51
N ARG A 72 9.03 -5.84 -1.48
CA ARG A 72 8.19 -4.77 -2.06
C ARG A 72 7.33 -4.08 -0.99
N ALA A 73 6.73 -4.85 -0.08
CA ALA A 73 5.97 -4.29 1.02
C ALA A 73 6.84 -3.42 1.96
N ALA A 74 8.05 -3.88 2.29
CA ALA A 74 8.98 -3.10 3.12
C ALA A 74 9.45 -1.80 2.41
N ASN A 75 9.61 -1.82 1.08
CA ASN A 75 9.88 -0.60 0.31
C ASN A 75 8.69 0.36 0.35
N CYS A 76 7.47 -0.13 0.16
CA CYS A 76 6.26 0.70 0.27
C CYS A 76 6.11 1.31 1.66
N TRP A 77 6.37 0.54 2.72
CA TRP A 77 6.37 1.04 4.09
C TRP A 77 7.34 2.20 4.28
N HIS A 78 8.60 2.01 3.89
CA HIS A 78 9.62 3.04 4.03
C HIS A 78 9.32 4.27 3.17
N MET A 79 8.89 4.06 1.93
CA MET A 79 8.53 5.15 1.03
C MET A 79 7.33 5.94 1.55
N SER A 80 6.33 5.29 2.16
CA SER A 80 5.21 5.98 2.78
C SER A 80 5.66 6.95 3.88
N ALA A 81 6.64 6.55 4.70
CA ALA A 81 7.21 7.43 5.73
C ALA A 81 7.98 8.60 5.10
N LEU A 82 8.79 8.35 4.07
CA LEU A 82 9.53 9.40 3.35
C LEU A 82 8.58 10.41 2.68
N LEU A 83 7.56 9.93 1.96
CA LEU A 83 6.55 10.78 1.32
C LEU A 83 5.80 11.64 2.35
N THR A 84 5.44 11.04 3.50
CA THR A 84 4.80 11.78 4.59
C THR A 84 5.72 12.87 5.14
N ALA A 85 7.00 12.55 5.35
CA ALA A 85 7.99 13.51 5.83
C ALA A 85 8.26 14.65 4.83
N ALA A 86 8.13 14.37 3.52
CA ALA A 86 8.20 15.37 2.45
C ALA A 86 6.89 16.19 2.29
N GLY A 87 5.90 16.01 3.17
CA GLY A 87 4.63 16.74 3.12
C GLY A 87 3.63 16.20 2.10
N VAL A 88 3.93 15.08 1.43
CA VAL A 88 3.00 14.45 0.48
C VAL A 88 1.94 13.67 1.23
N ARG A 89 0.67 14.02 1.01
CA ARG A 89 -0.48 13.33 1.60
C ARG A 89 -0.64 11.94 0.99
N VAL A 90 -0.13 10.94 1.68
CA VAL A 90 -0.32 9.52 1.36
C VAL A 90 -1.26 8.84 2.34
N PRO A 91 -1.97 7.76 1.94
CA PRO A 91 -2.74 6.97 2.87
C PRO A 91 -1.87 6.47 4.03
N ALA A 92 -2.38 6.59 5.26
CA ALA A 92 -1.62 6.22 6.44
C ALA A 92 -1.22 4.73 6.41
N PRO A 93 0.08 4.40 6.52
CA PRO A 93 0.53 3.02 6.59
C PRO A 93 0.13 2.43 7.94
N VAL A 94 -0.43 1.23 7.91
CA VAL A 94 -0.92 0.52 9.12
C VAL A 94 0.03 -0.60 9.50
N ALA A 95 0.43 -1.43 8.53
CA ALA A 95 1.39 -2.50 8.76
C ALA A 95 2.11 -2.93 7.47
N TYR A 96 3.24 -3.61 7.63
CA TYR A 96 3.76 -4.51 6.60
C TYR A 96 4.15 -5.86 7.18
N MET A 97 3.95 -6.91 6.39
CA MET A 97 4.33 -8.28 6.71
C MET A 97 5.16 -8.88 5.58
N GLU A 98 6.13 -9.72 5.90
CA GLU A 98 6.91 -10.45 4.91
C GLU A 98 7.22 -11.88 5.36
N GLN A 99 7.01 -12.82 4.46
CA GLN A 99 7.44 -14.20 4.60
C GLN A 99 8.87 -14.32 4.07
N ARG A 100 9.74 -14.99 4.82
CA ARG A 100 11.12 -15.27 4.44
C ARG A 100 11.38 -16.77 4.60
N ILE A 101 12.02 -17.37 3.59
CA ILE A 101 12.55 -18.73 3.63
C ILE A 101 14.04 -18.60 3.34
N GLY A 102 14.87 -18.55 4.39
CA GLY A 102 16.29 -18.19 4.27
C GLY A 102 16.49 -16.79 3.65
N PRO A 103 17.42 -16.61 2.68
CA PRO A 103 17.63 -15.34 2.00
C PRO A 103 16.56 -15.00 0.96
N LEU A 104 15.63 -15.91 0.68
CA LEU A 104 14.59 -15.72 -0.34
C LEU A 104 13.35 -15.06 0.27
N HIS A 105 12.86 -14.03 -0.41
CA HIS A 105 11.59 -13.39 -0.08
C HIS A 105 10.43 -14.25 -0.60
N GLY A 106 9.55 -14.65 0.32
CA GLY A 106 8.24 -15.22 -0.01
C GLY A 106 7.23 -14.12 -0.36
N ARG A 107 5.98 -14.31 0.04
CA ARG A 107 4.94 -13.27 -0.10
C ARG A 107 5.21 -12.10 0.86
N SER A 108 4.77 -10.92 0.46
CA SER A 108 4.80 -9.74 1.33
C SER A 108 3.52 -8.93 1.21
N TYR A 109 3.13 -8.25 2.28
CA TYR A 109 1.84 -7.59 2.44
C TYR A 109 2.07 -6.17 2.95
N PHE A 110 1.45 -5.19 2.31
CA PHE A 110 1.44 -3.81 2.77
C PHE A 110 -0.01 -3.39 3.05
N VAL A 111 -0.25 -2.88 4.26
CA VAL A 111 -1.57 -2.49 4.76
C VAL A 111 -1.57 -0.99 5.01
N TYR A 112 -2.58 -0.30 4.50
CA TYR A 112 -2.75 1.14 4.70
C TYR A 112 -4.24 1.50 4.79
N LYS A 113 -4.56 2.66 5.37
CA LYS A 113 -5.95 3.13 5.47
C LYS A 113 -6.57 3.30 4.09
N TYR A 114 -7.80 2.87 3.92
CA TYR A 114 -8.57 3.23 2.75
C TYR A 114 -8.86 4.73 2.77
N VAL A 115 -8.68 5.38 1.62
CA VAL A 115 -9.06 6.77 1.40
C VAL A 115 -10.20 6.73 0.39
N ASP A 116 -11.34 7.25 0.79
CA ASP A 116 -12.49 7.41 -0.09
C ASP A 116 -12.33 8.72 -0.85
N ALA A 117 -11.66 8.65 -2.00
CA ALA A 117 -11.39 9.79 -2.85
C ALA A 117 -11.63 9.41 -4.31
N GLU A 118 -12.09 10.39 -5.07
CA GLU A 118 -12.27 10.26 -6.51
C GLU A 118 -10.93 10.10 -7.21
N HIS A 119 -10.90 9.26 -8.25
CA HIS A 119 -9.71 9.10 -9.06
C HIS A 119 -9.51 10.35 -9.92
N LEU A 120 -8.27 10.87 -9.97
CA LEU A 120 -7.95 12.11 -10.69
C LEU A 120 -8.47 12.10 -12.13
N LEU A 121 -8.29 10.99 -12.86
CA LEU A 121 -8.78 10.86 -14.24
C LEU A 121 -10.31 11.03 -14.34
N THR A 122 -11.06 10.45 -13.40
CA THR A 122 -12.53 10.58 -13.36
C THR A 122 -12.92 12.01 -13.05
N TYR A 123 -12.29 12.62 -12.04
CA TYR A 123 -12.50 14.03 -11.69
C TYR A 123 -12.32 14.95 -12.91
N MET A 124 -11.20 14.80 -13.63
CA MET A 124 -10.90 15.60 -14.82
C MET A 124 -11.88 15.37 -15.98
N MET A 125 -12.41 14.16 -16.13
CA MET A 125 -13.41 13.86 -17.16
C MET A 125 -14.79 14.45 -16.82
N THR A 126 -15.13 14.54 -15.54
CA THR A 126 -16.43 15.03 -15.08
C THR A 126 -16.47 16.55 -14.88
N HIS A 127 -15.34 17.16 -14.51
CA HIS A 127 -15.21 18.60 -14.25
C HIS A 127 -14.42 19.25 -15.39
N SER A 128 -15.11 19.64 -16.46
CA SER A 128 -14.53 20.21 -17.69
C SER A 128 -14.31 21.74 -17.64
N ASN A 129 -14.46 22.37 -16.47
CA ASN A 129 -14.16 23.79 -16.30
C ASN A 129 -12.63 23.98 -16.22
N THR A 130 -12.09 24.84 -17.09
CA THR A 130 -10.64 25.04 -17.24
C THR A 130 -9.95 25.52 -15.97
N CYS A 131 -10.57 26.43 -15.21
CA CYS A 131 -9.99 26.97 -13.97
C CYS A 131 -9.82 25.94 -12.84
N ASP A 132 -10.67 24.92 -12.79
CA ASP A 132 -10.59 23.83 -11.81
C ASP A 132 -9.46 22.85 -12.17
N ILE A 133 -9.31 22.57 -13.47
CA ILE A 133 -8.24 21.71 -13.99
C ILE A 133 -6.86 22.32 -13.74
N ASP A 134 -6.69 23.63 -13.94
CA ASP A 134 -5.41 24.30 -13.74
C ASP A 134 -4.94 24.23 -12.28
N ASP A 135 -5.85 24.44 -11.31
CA ASP A 135 -5.56 24.30 -9.88
C ASP A 135 -5.16 22.87 -9.52
N VAL A 136 -5.84 21.88 -10.08
CA VAL A 136 -5.51 20.46 -9.89
C VAL A 136 -4.13 20.13 -10.47
N ILE A 137 -3.81 20.61 -11.67
CA ILE A 137 -2.50 20.40 -12.29
C ILE A 137 -1.40 21.05 -11.45
N GLN A 138 -1.63 22.27 -10.94
CA GLN A 138 -0.67 22.95 -10.09
C GLN A 138 -0.40 22.17 -8.80
N LYS A 139 -1.45 21.66 -8.13
CA LYS A 139 -1.30 20.82 -6.94
C LYS A 139 -0.51 19.53 -7.21
N VAL A 140 -0.72 18.93 -8.38
CA VAL A 140 0.05 17.76 -8.81
C VAL A 140 1.52 18.13 -9.03
N ALA A 141 1.79 19.23 -9.73
CA ALA A 141 3.14 19.73 -9.97
C ALA A 141 3.88 20.05 -8.66
N ASP A 142 3.23 20.75 -7.73
CA ASP A 142 3.79 21.09 -6.41
C ASP A 142 4.15 19.82 -5.62
N THR A 143 3.27 18.80 -5.68
CA THR A 143 3.52 17.50 -5.06
C THR A 143 4.76 16.84 -5.65
N PHE A 144 4.96 16.89 -6.97
CA PHE A 144 6.17 16.33 -7.60
C PHE A 144 7.41 17.15 -7.26
N THR A 145 7.34 18.48 -7.26
CA THR A 145 8.47 19.35 -6.90
C THR A 145 8.95 19.08 -5.47
N ALA A 146 8.03 18.89 -4.52
CA ALA A 146 8.33 18.53 -3.13
C ALA A 146 9.05 17.17 -2.99
N LEU A 147 9.00 16.30 -4.00
CA LEU A 147 9.70 15.01 -4.00
C LEU A 147 11.13 15.07 -4.54
N TYR A 148 11.47 16.13 -5.28
CA TYR A 148 12.77 16.31 -5.94
C TYR A 148 13.59 17.48 -5.37
N SER A 149 13.11 18.13 -4.32
CA SER A 149 13.81 19.18 -3.56
C SER A 149 14.62 18.59 -2.41
#